data_AF-T1G1K3-F1
#
_entry.id   AF-T1G1K3-F1
#
_cell.length_a   1.000
_cell.length_b   1.000
_cell.length_c   1.000
_cell.angle_alpha   90.00
_cell.angle_beta   90.00
_cell.angle_gamma   90.00
#
_symmetry.space_group_name_H-M   'P 1'
#
loop_
_entity.id
_entity.type
_entity.pdbx_description
1 polymer ?
#
loop_
_entity_poly.entity_id
_entity_poly.type
_entity_poly.pdbx_seq_one_letter_code
_entity_poly.pdbx_strand_id
1 'polypeptide(L)'
;GLYLKYRLRMLNGDEFLTKEFSADEFHILETDIFFLLSFIVIFVLAIICAQKLRERMLFHTTYKMFLFTTAMEILSLFIICIAYGKFANTGDEDFDLKTFGRIIEATGHIVFLLMLLLLGKGYNVTRGRLSQSSSIKILVFIALYSVIYAVLFFDDAIFSDPGLVLYLYESPPGYGLIALKIVAWAYFSFACFMTLKHYPEKKKFYYPFYFFYSVWFVSPIFVLIACFAIPRYRREKIVNGIEVAISFLSHTYLLFLTRPSNTNKNFPYHVRTSQVGLQRYMISYHITLSHHNNSNNNNNSNNNNNDNNHIQSRLESWRIIPRQTTR
;
A
#
# COMPACT_ATOMS: atom_id res chain seq x y z
N GLY A 1 45.69 2.04 -36.57
CA GLY A 1 45.13 1.00 -35.68
C GLY A 1 43.73 0.69 -36.15
N LEU A 2 43.35 -0.60 -36.19
CA LEU A 2 42.03 -1.03 -36.61
C LEU A 2 41.06 -0.90 -35.43
N TYR A 3 40.07 -0.02 -35.52
CA TYR A 3 38.98 0.05 -34.55
C TYR A 3 37.91 -0.98 -34.93
N LEU A 4 37.88 -2.10 -34.22
CA LEU A 4 36.87 -3.15 -34.43
C LEU A 4 35.76 -2.99 -33.40
N LYS A 5 34.54 -2.67 -33.85
CA LYS A 5 33.32 -2.74 -33.02
C LYS A 5 32.62 -4.06 -33.34
N TYR A 6 32.61 -4.98 -32.40
CA TYR A 6 31.97 -6.28 -32.52
C TYR A 6 30.93 -6.46 -31.42
N ARG A 7 29.88 -7.24 -31.69
CA ARG A 7 28.86 -7.63 -30.71
C ARG A 7 28.80 -9.16 -30.71
N LEU A 8 29.19 -9.77 -29.60
CA LEU A 8 29.01 -11.20 -29.37
C LEU A 8 27.65 -11.39 -28.71
N ARG A 9 26.79 -12.21 -29.30
CA ARG A 9 25.55 -12.68 -28.69
C ARG A 9 25.72 -14.15 -28.35
N MET A 10 25.73 -14.47 -27.05
CA MET A 10 25.79 -15.84 -26.57
C MET A 10 24.39 -16.25 -26.15
N LEU A 11 23.83 -17.25 -26.84
CA LEU A 11 22.46 -17.71 -26.66
C LEU A 11 22.47 -19.00 -25.84
N ASN A 12 21.53 -19.16 -24.91
CA ASN A 12 21.48 -20.33 -24.04
C ASN A 12 20.52 -21.43 -24.52
N GLY A 13 19.40 -21.06 -25.18
CA GLY A 13 18.36 -21.98 -25.63
C GLY A 13 17.79 -21.66 -27.01
N ASP A 14 16.89 -22.52 -27.50
CA ASP A 14 16.28 -22.39 -28.83
C ASP A 14 14.92 -21.67 -28.81
N GLU A 15 14.25 -21.62 -27.64
CA GLU A 15 12.90 -21.05 -27.51
C GLU A 15 12.94 -19.56 -27.14
N PHE A 16 11.90 -18.81 -27.53
CA PHE A 16 11.78 -17.37 -27.28
C PHE A 16 12.02 -16.97 -25.82
N LEU A 17 11.55 -17.78 -24.87
CA LEU A 17 11.61 -17.51 -23.42
C LEU A 17 12.88 -18.01 -22.74
N THR A 18 13.77 -18.71 -23.47
CA THR A 18 15.01 -19.31 -22.93
C THR A 18 16.26 -18.89 -23.70
N LYS A 19 16.10 -18.29 -24.88
CA LYS A 19 17.19 -17.98 -25.80
C LYS A 19 18.16 -16.92 -25.30
N GLU A 20 17.64 -15.80 -24.82
CA GLU A 20 18.45 -14.64 -24.39
C GLU A 20 18.68 -14.60 -22.87
N PHE A 21 17.94 -15.39 -22.09
CA PHE A 21 18.01 -15.38 -20.63
C PHE A 21 19.19 -16.18 -20.10
N SER A 22 19.79 -15.70 -19.01
CA SER A 22 20.76 -16.49 -18.25
C SER A 22 20.07 -17.60 -17.43
N ALA A 23 20.81 -18.63 -17.03
CA ALA A 23 20.25 -19.82 -16.36
C ALA A 23 19.58 -19.50 -14.99
N ASP A 24 19.98 -18.39 -14.38
CA ASP A 24 19.40 -17.79 -13.17
C ASP A 24 18.11 -17.02 -13.42
N GLU A 25 17.91 -16.46 -14.61
CA GLU A 25 16.72 -15.71 -15.00
C GLU A 25 15.64 -16.53 -15.70
N PHE A 26 15.91 -17.80 -16.00
CA PHE A 26 14.92 -18.69 -16.58
C PHE A 26 13.61 -18.74 -15.78
N HIS A 27 12.51 -18.66 -16.52
CA HIS A 27 11.12 -18.65 -16.03
C HIS A 27 10.69 -17.45 -15.18
N ILE A 28 11.55 -16.45 -14.95
CA ILE A 28 11.15 -15.23 -14.21
C ILE A 28 9.97 -14.55 -14.91
N LEU A 29 10.05 -14.36 -16.23
CA LEU A 29 8.98 -13.76 -17.02
C LEU A 29 7.68 -14.56 -16.96
N GLU A 30 7.73 -15.89 -16.99
CA GLU A 30 6.55 -16.74 -16.89
C GLU A 30 5.89 -16.63 -15.52
N THR A 31 6.68 -16.64 -14.44
CA THR A 31 6.17 -16.46 -13.08
C THR A 31 5.56 -15.09 -12.88
N ASP A 32 6.19 -14.03 -13.41
CA ASP A 32 5.70 -12.66 -13.25
C ASP A 32 4.38 -12.45 -14.02
N ILE A 33 4.24 -13.02 -15.23
CA ILE A 33 2.98 -12.99 -15.99
C ILE A 33 1.87 -13.72 -15.22
N PHE A 34 2.16 -14.89 -14.64
CA PHE A 34 1.17 -15.63 -13.85
C PHE A 34 0.69 -14.81 -12.64
N PHE A 35 1.61 -14.17 -11.92
CA PHE A 35 1.25 -13.33 -10.79
C PHE A 35 0.55 -12.04 -11.22
N LEU A 36 0.94 -11.41 -12.32
CA LEU A 36 0.25 -10.25 -12.89
C LEU A 36 -1.22 -10.57 -13.15
N LEU A 37 -1.52 -11.68 -13.84
CA LEU A 37 -2.88 -12.12 -14.09
C LEU A 37 -3.63 -12.41 -12.78
N SER A 38 -2.97 -13.05 -11.83
CA SER A 38 -3.55 -13.36 -10.51
C SER A 38 -3.88 -12.09 -9.71
N PHE A 39 -3.01 -11.09 -9.72
CA PHE A 39 -3.26 -9.79 -9.08
C PHE A 39 -4.37 -9.00 -9.76
N ILE A 40 -4.49 -9.05 -11.10
CA ILE A 40 -5.62 -8.46 -11.83
C ILE A 40 -6.94 -9.06 -11.33
N VAL A 41 -7.01 -10.39 -11.13
CA VAL A 41 -8.20 -11.05 -10.57
C VAL A 41 -8.51 -10.51 -9.16
N ILE A 42 -7.51 -10.43 -8.27
CA ILE A 42 -7.69 -9.85 -6.93
C ILE A 42 -8.20 -8.42 -7.01
N PHE A 43 -7.64 -7.60 -7.90
CA PHE A 43 -8.00 -6.20 -8.03
C PHE A 43 -9.43 -6.00 -8.53
N VAL A 44 -9.87 -6.79 -9.51
CA VAL A 44 -11.26 -6.80 -9.96
C VAL A 44 -12.20 -7.18 -8.81
N LEU A 45 -11.88 -8.24 -8.06
CA LEU A 45 -12.66 -8.64 -6.89
C LEU A 45 -12.66 -7.56 -5.79
N ALA A 46 -11.54 -6.86 -5.60
CA ALA A 46 -11.42 -5.74 -4.69
C ALA A 46 -12.29 -4.56 -5.13
N ILE A 47 -12.34 -4.21 -6.43
CA ILE A 47 -13.23 -3.16 -6.94
C ILE A 47 -14.69 -3.52 -6.71
N ILE A 48 -15.09 -4.77 -6.98
CA ILE A 48 -16.47 -5.24 -6.74
C ILE A 48 -16.82 -5.12 -5.25
N CYS A 49 -15.89 -5.50 -4.36
CA CYS A 49 -16.07 -5.32 -2.93
C CYS A 49 -16.15 -3.83 -2.56
N ALA A 50 -15.29 -2.98 -3.13
CA ALA A 50 -15.27 -1.54 -2.92
C ALA A 50 -16.62 -0.88 -3.24
N GLN A 51 -17.23 -1.27 -4.37
CA GLN A 51 -18.54 -0.76 -4.78
C GLN A 51 -19.62 -1.13 -3.75
N LYS A 52 -19.68 -2.41 -3.35
CA LYS A 52 -20.61 -2.89 -2.31
C LYS A 52 -20.37 -2.23 -0.95
N LEU A 53 -19.12 -1.94 -0.59
CA LEU A 53 -18.77 -1.24 0.64
C LEU A 53 -19.17 0.24 0.58
N ARG A 54 -19.03 0.88 -0.58
CA ARG A 54 -19.41 2.28 -0.81
C ARG A 54 -20.91 2.48 -0.69
N GLU A 55 -21.71 1.58 -1.28
CA GLU A 55 -23.18 1.58 -1.13
C GLU A 55 -23.63 1.48 0.34
N ARG A 56 -22.85 0.78 1.17
CA ARG A 56 -23.11 0.60 2.60
C ARG A 56 -22.46 1.67 3.49
N MET A 57 -21.79 2.67 2.91
CA MET A 57 -21.04 3.72 3.64
C MET A 57 -19.91 3.18 4.56
N LEU A 58 -19.33 2.02 4.22
CA LEU A 58 -18.28 1.33 4.98
C LEU A 58 -16.89 1.45 4.31
N PHE A 59 -16.71 2.46 3.46
CA PHE A 59 -15.50 2.64 2.67
C PHE A 59 -14.41 3.37 3.46
N HIS A 60 -13.58 2.61 4.17
CA HIS A 60 -12.55 3.12 5.07
C HIS A 60 -11.25 3.50 4.37
N THR A 61 -10.48 4.41 4.97
CA THR A 61 -9.17 4.84 4.45
C THR A 61 -8.19 3.68 4.27
N THR A 62 -8.18 2.70 5.17
CA THR A 62 -7.33 1.49 5.06
C THR A 62 -7.69 0.66 3.84
N TYR A 63 -8.97 0.61 3.44
CA TYR A 63 -9.37 -0.07 2.22
C TYR A 63 -8.93 0.69 0.96
N LYS A 64 -8.89 2.03 1.01
CA LYS A 64 -8.30 2.84 -0.08
C LYS A 64 -6.81 2.57 -0.23
N MET A 65 -6.09 2.46 0.89
CA MET A 65 -4.68 2.07 0.89
C MET A 65 -4.49 0.69 0.26
N PHE A 66 -5.33 -0.30 0.60
CA PHE A 66 -5.30 -1.62 -0.03
C PHE A 66 -5.51 -1.58 -1.55
N LEU A 67 -6.49 -0.80 -2.03
CA LEU A 67 -6.69 -0.63 -3.48
C LEU A 67 -5.47 0.00 -4.15
N PHE A 68 -4.86 0.99 -3.49
CA PHE A 68 -3.65 1.65 -3.98
C PHE A 68 -2.46 0.68 -4.06
N THR A 69 -2.20 -0.12 -3.01
CA THR A 69 -1.08 -1.06 -3.00
C THR A 69 -1.26 -2.14 -4.06
N THR A 70 -2.48 -2.68 -4.20
CA THR A 70 -2.80 -3.68 -5.23
C THR A 70 -2.64 -3.11 -6.64
N ALA A 71 -2.99 -1.83 -6.86
CA ALA A 71 -2.81 -1.17 -8.15
C ALA A 71 -1.32 -0.93 -8.47
N MET A 72 -0.52 -0.52 -7.47
CA MET A 72 0.92 -0.36 -7.62
C MET A 72 1.61 -1.68 -7.94
N GLU A 73 1.18 -2.79 -7.31
CA GLU A 73 1.71 -4.12 -7.60
C GLU A 73 1.47 -4.54 -9.06
N ILE A 74 0.24 -4.36 -9.56
CA ILE A 74 -0.10 -4.66 -10.96
C ILE A 74 0.73 -3.79 -11.90
N LEU A 75 0.85 -2.49 -11.60
CA LEU A 75 1.60 -1.56 -12.44
C LEU A 75 3.09 -1.94 -12.48
N SER A 76 3.67 -2.27 -11.33
CA SER A 76 5.06 -2.74 -11.23
C SER A 76 5.28 -4.01 -12.03
N LEU A 77 4.50 -5.07 -11.78
CA LEU A 77 4.62 -6.35 -12.49
C LEU A 77 4.42 -6.17 -14.00
N PHE A 78 3.50 -5.31 -14.42
CA PHE A 78 3.29 -5.00 -15.83
C PHE A 78 4.53 -4.37 -16.48
N ILE A 79 5.14 -3.39 -15.83
CA ILE A 79 6.38 -2.74 -16.31
C ILE A 79 7.54 -3.73 -16.36
N ILE A 80 7.70 -4.56 -15.32
CA ILE A 80 8.73 -5.60 -15.24
C ILE A 80 8.53 -6.64 -16.35
N CYS A 81 7.30 -7.09 -16.59
CA CYS A 81 6.98 -7.99 -17.71
C CYS A 81 7.32 -7.38 -19.07
N ILE A 82 7.10 -6.08 -19.27
CA ILE A 82 7.51 -5.40 -20.51
C ILE A 82 9.03 -5.38 -20.63
N ALA A 83 9.76 -5.07 -19.55
CA ALA A 83 11.22 -5.05 -19.56
C ALA A 83 11.79 -6.42 -19.93
N TYR A 84 11.33 -7.49 -19.28
CA TYR A 84 11.75 -8.85 -19.59
C TYR A 84 11.25 -9.33 -20.96
N GLY A 85 10.08 -8.88 -21.42
CA GLY A 85 9.59 -9.18 -22.78
C GLY A 85 10.42 -8.51 -23.88
N LYS A 86 10.93 -7.30 -23.65
CA LYS A 86 11.90 -6.65 -24.55
C LYS A 86 13.24 -7.38 -24.56
N PHE A 87 13.70 -7.78 -23.37
CA PHE A 87 14.93 -8.54 -23.21
C PHE A 87 14.87 -9.86 -23.98
N ALA A 88 13.78 -10.62 -23.85
CA ALA A 88 13.54 -11.87 -24.60
C ALA A 88 13.60 -11.69 -26.13
N ASN A 89 13.18 -10.54 -26.65
CA ASN A 89 13.19 -10.24 -28.08
C ASN A 89 14.55 -9.78 -28.61
N THR A 90 15.28 -8.98 -27.82
CA THR A 90 16.42 -8.20 -28.33
C THR A 90 17.76 -8.72 -27.80
N GLY A 91 17.75 -9.36 -26.63
CA GLY A 91 18.94 -9.71 -25.85
C GLY A 91 19.64 -8.51 -25.21
N ASP A 92 18.97 -7.34 -25.18
CA ASP A 92 19.48 -6.11 -24.56
C ASP A 92 18.62 -5.79 -23.32
N GLU A 93 19.24 -5.75 -22.15
CA GLU A 93 18.57 -5.45 -20.88
C GLU A 93 18.28 -3.95 -20.74
N ASP A 94 17.01 -3.61 -20.47
CA ASP A 94 16.56 -2.25 -20.20
C ASP A 94 16.57 -2.02 -18.67
N PHE A 95 17.75 -1.68 -18.13
CA PHE A 95 17.97 -1.47 -16.69
C PHE A 95 17.08 -0.36 -16.12
N ASP A 96 16.87 0.72 -16.88
CA ASP A 96 16.07 1.86 -16.44
C ASP A 96 14.61 1.46 -16.24
N LEU A 97 14.05 0.70 -17.19
CA LEU A 97 12.68 0.23 -17.10
C LEU A 97 12.47 -0.79 -15.96
N LYS A 98 13.43 -1.71 -15.77
CA LYS A 98 13.41 -2.68 -14.65
C LYS A 98 13.47 -1.95 -13.31
N THR A 99 14.36 -0.96 -13.18
CA THR A 99 14.51 -0.13 -11.97
C THR A 99 13.24 0.67 -11.69
N PHE A 100 12.63 1.27 -12.71
CA PHE A 100 11.37 2.00 -12.55
C PHE A 100 10.23 1.11 -12.05
N GLY A 101 10.11 -0.12 -12.57
CA GLY A 101 9.17 -1.12 -12.07
C GLY A 101 9.39 -1.45 -10.58
N ARG A 102 10.65 -1.64 -10.16
CA ARG A 102 11.03 -1.91 -8.75
C ARG A 102 10.74 -0.72 -7.83
N ILE A 103 10.90 0.52 -8.29
CA ILE A 103 10.54 1.73 -7.50
C ILE A 103 9.04 1.78 -7.22
N ILE A 104 8.22 1.43 -8.22
CA ILE A 104 6.76 1.36 -8.07
C ILE A 104 6.37 0.26 -7.08
N GLU A 105 7.02 -0.90 -7.17
CA GLU A 105 6.85 -2.01 -6.22
C GLU A 105 7.15 -1.57 -4.78
N ALA A 106 8.33 -0.96 -4.56
CA ALA A 106 8.76 -0.47 -3.26
C ALA A 106 7.77 0.55 -2.69
N THR A 107 7.23 1.44 -3.54
CA THR A 107 6.19 2.39 -3.15
C THR A 107 4.93 1.68 -2.67
N GLY A 108 4.49 0.64 -3.38
CA GLY A 108 3.40 -0.24 -2.98
C GLY A 108 3.66 -0.91 -1.62
N HIS A 109 4.84 -1.52 -1.45
CA HIS A 109 5.26 -2.19 -0.23
C HIS A 109 5.32 -1.25 0.99
N ILE A 110 5.81 -0.02 0.83
CA ILE A 110 5.86 0.99 1.91
C ILE A 110 4.43 1.36 2.36
N VAL A 111 3.50 1.58 1.42
CA VAL A 111 2.11 1.89 1.75
C VAL A 111 1.40 0.69 2.37
N PHE A 112 1.72 -0.52 1.91
CA PHE A 112 1.18 -1.75 2.48
C PHE A 112 1.64 -1.95 3.93
N LEU A 113 2.93 -1.73 4.19
CA LEU A 113 3.50 -1.74 5.53
C LEU A 113 2.83 -0.71 6.45
N LEU A 114 2.69 0.53 5.98
CA LEU A 114 1.96 1.58 6.69
C LEU A 114 0.54 1.11 7.05
N MET A 115 -0.20 0.54 6.10
CA MET A 115 -1.54 0.04 6.32
C MET A 115 -1.59 -1.06 7.40
N LEU A 116 -0.66 -2.02 7.40
CA LEU A 116 -0.58 -3.07 8.42
C LEU A 116 -0.30 -2.49 9.82
N LEU A 117 0.61 -1.53 9.93
CA LEU A 117 0.91 -0.86 11.21
C LEU A 117 -0.32 -0.10 11.74
N LEU A 118 -1.06 0.59 10.87
CA LEU A 118 -2.29 1.28 11.22
C LEU A 118 -3.37 0.29 11.72
N LEU A 119 -3.58 -0.82 11.00
CA LEU A 119 -4.54 -1.87 11.38
C LEU A 119 -4.15 -2.56 12.70
N GLY A 120 -2.85 -2.86 12.89
CA GLY A 120 -2.32 -3.42 14.13
C GLY A 120 -2.55 -2.51 15.34
N LYS A 121 -2.45 -1.18 15.14
CA LYS A 121 -2.76 -0.17 16.17
C LYS A 121 -4.26 0.01 16.43
N GLY A 122 -5.12 -0.55 15.58
CA GLY A 122 -6.58 -0.46 15.72
C GLY A 122 -7.26 0.60 14.88
N TYR A 123 -6.55 1.25 13.96
CA TYR A 123 -7.15 2.24 13.06
C TYR A 123 -8.22 1.60 12.17
N ASN A 124 -9.43 2.17 12.15
CA ASN A 124 -10.66 1.69 11.48
C ASN A 124 -11.24 0.36 12.03
N VAL A 125 -10.50 -0.39 12.85
CA VAL A 125 -10.95 -1.66 13.48
C VAL A 125 -11.55 -1.41 14.88
N THR A 126 -10.79 -0.77 15.77
CA THR A 126 -11.21 -0.47 17.15
C THR A 126 -11.31 1.03 17.43
N ARG A 127 -10.68 1.88 16.61
CA ARG A 127 -10.64 3.33 16.77
C ARG A 127 -10.73 4.03 15.43
N GLY A 128 -11.59 5.04 15.30
CA GLY A 128 -11.69 5.87 14.09
C GLY A 128 -10.59 6.94 13.97
N ARG A 129 -9.87 7.24 15.06
CA ARG A 129 -8.74 8.18 15.08
C ARG A 129 -7.60 7.63 15.94
N LEU A 130 -6.38 7.82 15.46
CA LEU A 130 -5.17 7.50 16.22
C LEU A 130 -4.74 8.69 17.07
N SER A 131 -4.04 8.41 18.17
CA SER A 131 -3.37 9.44 18.96
C SER A 131 -2.27 10.09 18.13
N GLN A 132 -2.07 11.40 18.32
CA GLN A 132 -1.05 12.18 17.60
C GLN A 132 0.34 11.58 17.78
N SER A 133 0.70 11.21 19.02
CA SER A 133 2.01 10.62 19.31
C SER A 133 2.23 9.27 18.62
N SER A 134 1.17 8.44 18.47
CA SER A 134 1.30 7.18 17.72
C SER A 134 1.42 7.42 16.22
N SER A 135 0.67 8.40 15.70
CA SER A 135 0.68 8.76 14.28
C SER A 135 2.05 9.31 13.87
N ILE A 136 2.64 10.19 14.70
CA ILE A 136 3.98 10.73 14.47
C ILE A 136 5.04 9.61 14.49
N LYS A 137 4.97 8.67 15.43
CA LYS A 137 5.92 7.54 15.48
C LYS A 137 5.87 6.68 14.22
N ILE A 138 4.67 6.35 13.74
CA ILE A 138 4.48 5.60 12.49
C ILE A 138 4.99 6.41 11.28
N LEU A 139 4.69 7.71 11.22
CA LEU A 139 5.16 8.59 10.14
C LEU A 139 6.68 8.65 10.07
N VAL A 140 7.35 8.88 11.21
CA VAL A 140 8.82 8.90 11.29
C VAL A 140 9.41 7.57 10.85
N PHE A 141 8.82 6.45 11.29
CA PHE A 141 9.26 5.12 10.88
C PHE A 141 9.12 4.90 9.36
N ILE A 142 7.97 5.24 8.78
CA ILE A 142 7.74 5.10 7.34
C ILE A 142 8.65 6.02 6.53
N ALA A 143 8.88 7.25 6.98
CA ALA A 143 9.82 8.17 6.34
C ALA A 143 11.25 7.61 6.35
N LEU A 144 11.71 7.07 7.48
CA LEU A 144 13.00 6.39 7.57
C LEU A 144 13.08 5.19 6.61
N TYR A 145 12.02 4.37 6.57
CA TYR A 145 11.95 3.21 5.68
C TYR A 145 12.02 3.61 4.20
N SER A 146 11.33 4.68 3.80
CA SER A 146 11.41 5.24 2.44
C SER A 146 12.81 5.77 2.10
N VAL A 147 13.49 6.42 3.06
CA VAL A 147 14.87 6.92 2.84
C VAL A 147 15.84 5.76 2.60
N ILE A 148 15.73 4.67 3.35
CA ILE A 148 16.59 3.49 3.12
C ILE A 148 16.31 2.85 1.75
N TYR A 149 15.04 2.78 1.31
CA TYR A 149 14.72 2.36 -0.05
C TYR A 149 15.34 3.27 -1.10
N ALA A 150 15.30 4.60 -0.91
CA ALA A 150 15.93 5.54 -1.84
C ALA A 150 17.45 5.36 -1.90
N VAL A 151 18.10 5.14 -0.75
CA VAL A 151 19.54 4.81 -0.69
C VAL A 151 19.84 3.51 -1.42
N LEU A 152 18.98 2.49 -1.25
CA LEU A 152 19.13 1.21 -1.95
C LEU A 152 19.08 1.38 -3.48
N PHE A 153 18.13 2.14 -4.01
CA PHE A 153 18.07 2.39 -5.46
C PHE A 153 19.23 3.25 -5.97
N PHE A 154 19.74 4.16 -5.14
CA PHE A 154 20.92 4.95 -5.50
C PHE A 154 22.20 4.10 -5.52
N ASP A 155 22.34 3.18 -4.57
CA ASP A 155 23.45 2.22 -4.50
C ASP A 155 23.40 1.28 -5.72
N ASP A 156 22.22 0.74 -6.04
CA ASP A 156 21.99 -0.11 -7.22
C ASP A 156 22.32 0.65 -8.52
N ALA A 157 21.98 1.94 -8.63
CA ALA A 157 22.29 2.72 -9.83
C ALA A 157 23.80 2.98 -10.04
N ILE A 158 24.61 2.98 -8.98
CA ILE A 158 26.05 3.34 -9.05
C ILE A 158 26.96 2.12 -9.05
N PHE A 159 26.64 1.11 -8.24
CA PHE A 159 27.53 -0.01 -7.94
C PHE A 159 27.06 -1.34 -8.54
N SER A 160 25.95 -1.35 -9.29
CA SER A 160 25.47 -2.58 -9.92
C SER A 160 26.38 -2.98 -11.08
N ASP A 161 26.99 -4.15 -10.95
CA ASP A 161 27.79 -4.79 -12.00
C ASP A 161 26.85 -5.56 -12.92
N PRO A 162 26.76 -5.22 -14.23
CA PRO A 162 25.82 -5.87 -15.16
C PRO A 162 26.16 -7.35 -15.43
N GLY A 163 27.32 -7.84 -14.98
CA GLY A 163 27.71 -9.25 -15.06
C GLY A 163 27.30 -10.10 -13.85
N LEU A 164 26.72 -9.49 -12.80
CA LEU A 164 26.31 -10.18 -11.58
C LEU A 164 24.84 -9.87 -11.28
N VAL A 165 23.99 -10.88 -11.46
CA VAL A 165 22.61 -10.86 -11.01
C VAL A 165 22.57 -11.05 -9.49
N LEU A 166 22.84 -9.97 -8.76
CA LEU A 166 22.85 -9.98 -7.30
C LEU A 166 21.43 -9.78 -6.75
N TYR A 167 21.08 -10.55 -5.71
CA TYR A 167 19.81 -10.37 -5.03
C TYR A 167 19.78 -9.01 -4.31
N LEU A 168 18.67 -8.26 -4.48
CA LEU A 168 18.53 -6.87 -4.00
C LEU A 168 18.86 -6.70 -2.50
N TYR A 169 18.55 -7.71 -1.69
CA TYR A 169 18.78 -7.67 -0.25
C TYR A 169 20.11 -8.28 0.22
N GLU A 170 20.99 -8.72 -0.70
CA GLU A 170 22.39 -9.06 -0.40
C GLU A 170 23.28 -7.81 -0.29
N SER A 171 22.77 -6.65 -0.68
CA SER A 171 23.43 -5.34 -0.57
C SER A 171 23.43 -4.81 0.89
N PRO A 172 24.41 -3.98 1.29
CA PRO A 172 24.39 -3.27 2.57
C PRO A 172 23.07 -2.53 2.89
N PRO A 173 22.48 -1.72 1.99
CA PRO A 173 21.19 -1.09 2.25
C PRO A 173 20.04 -2.11 2.33
N GLY A 174 20.13 -3.24 1.62
CA GLY A 174 19.24 -4.38 1.73
C GLY A 174 19.14 -4.96 3.14
N TYR A 175 20.28 -5.18 3.81
CA TYR A 175 20.29 -5.61 5.22
C TYR A 175 19.64 -4.58 6.14
N GLY A 176 19.81 -3.28 5.85
CA GLY A 176 19.13 -2.19 6.55
C GLY A 176 17.61 -2.29 6.47
N LEU A 177 17.07 -2.60 5.28
CA LEU A 177 15.63 -2.82 5.10
C LEU A 177 15.12 -4.02 5.90
N ILE A 178 15.86 -5.13 5.92
CA ILE A 178 15.50 -6.32 6.71
C ILE A 178 15.47 -5.97 8.20
N ALA A 179 16.50 -5.27 8.71
CA ALA A 179 16.56 -4.84 10.10
C ALA A 179 15.39 -3.93 10.48
N LEU A 180 15.06 -2.94 9.63
CA LEU A 180 13.89 -2.09 9.85
C LEU A 180 12.57 -2.87 9.80
N LYS A 181 12.45 -3.87 8.93
CA LYS A 181 11.26 -4.74 8.86
C LYS A 181 11.08 -5.56 10.14
N ILE A 182 12.17 -6.00 10.79
CA ILE A 182 12.13 -6.65 12.12
C ILE A 182 11.65 -5.67 13.18
N VAL A 183 12.14 -4.43 13.18
CA VAL A 183 11.66 -3.38 14.10
C VAL A 183 10.18 -3.10 13.87
N ALA A 184 9.73 -3.04 12.61
CA ALA A 184 8.33 -2.88 12.25
C ALA A 184 7.48 -4.05 12.78
N TRP A 185 7.98 -5.28 12.65
CA TRP A 185 7.31 -6.47 13.15
C TRP A 185 7.18 -6.43 14.68
N ALA A 186 8.24 -6.08 15.41
CA ALA A 186 8.18 -5.93 16.86
C ALA A 186 7.15 -4.87 17.29
N TYR A 187 7.13 -3.72 16.59
CA TYR A 187 6.12 -2.69 16.83
C TYR A 187 4.71 -3.17 16.49
N PHE A 188 4.53 -3.87 15.37
CA PHE A 188 3.25 -4.45 14.95
C PHE A 188 2.72 -5.45 15.99
N SER A 189 3.59 -6.33 16.49
CA SER A 189 3.27 -7.31 17.53
C SER A 189 2.85 -6.63 18.83
N PHE A 190 3.62 -5.64 19.28
CA PHE A 190 3.27 -4.84 20.45
C PHE A 190 1.93 -4.09 20.26
N ALA A 191 1.71 -3.52 19.07
CA ALA A 191 0.47 -2.81 18.74
C ALA A 191 -0.74 -3.74 18.74
N CYS A 192 -0.63 -4.94 18.15
CA CYS A 192 -1.70 -5.95 18.17
C CYS A 192 -2.00 -6.42 19.58
N PHE A 193 -0.97 -6.73 20.39
CA PHE A 193 -1.14 -7.13 21.78
C PHE A 193 -1.84 -6.05 22.61
N MET A 194 -1.37 -4.80 22.51
CA MET A 194 -1.98 -3.68 23.22
C MET A 194 -3.41 -3.43 22.77
N THR A 195 -3.70 -3.53 21.48
CA THR A 195 -5.07 -3.37 20.97
C THR A 195 -5.98 -4.48 21.49
N LEU A 196 -5.51 -5.73 21.50
CA LEU A 196 -6.27 -6.87 22.00
C LEU A 196 -6.50 -6.80 23.52
N LYS A 197 -5.53 -6.29 24.29
CA LYS A 197 -5.68 -6.05 25.73
C LYS A 197 -6.77 -5.04 26.05
N HIS A 198 -6.92 -3.99 25.25
CA HIS A 198 -7.95 -2.97 25.45
C HIS A 198 -9.32 -3.35 24.87
N TYR A 199 -9.34 -4.18 23.81
CA TYR A 199 -10.54 -4.56 23.06
C TYR A 199 -10.61 -6.10 22.87
N PRO A 200 -10.78 -6.88 23.95
CA PRO A 200 -10.78 -8.34 23.89
C PRO A 200 -11.90 -8.92 23.03
N GLU A 201 -12.97 -8.17 22.79
CA GLU A 201 -14.08 -8.54 21.91
C GLU A 201 -13.66 -8.71 20.44
N LYS A 202 -12.56 -8.07 20.02
CA LYS A 202 -12.03 -8.18 18.64
C LYS A 202 -11.02 -9.31 18.45
N LYS A 203 -10.89 -10.23 19.40
CA LYS A 203 -9.95 -11.37 19.33
C LYS A 203 -10.08 -12.23 18.06
N LYS A 204 -11.31 -12.44 17.58
CA LYS A 204 -11.57 -13.24 16.36
C LYS A 204 -10.96 -12.63 15.10
N PHE A 205 -10.77 -11.31 15.08
CA PHE A 205 -10.09 -10.59 14.00
C PHE A 205 -8.58 -10.61 14.22
N TYR A 206 -8.12 -10.23 15.42
CA TYR A 206 -6.69 -10.00 15.68
C TYR A 206 -5.85 -11.26 15.72
N TYR A 207 -6.36 -12.41 16.17
CA TYR A 207 -5.57 -13.65 16.16
C TYR A 207 -5.15 -14.07 14.75
N PRO A 208 -6.07 -14.32 13.81
CA PRO A 208 -5.67 -14.76 12.47
C PRO A 208 -4.93 -13.65 11.72
N PHE A 209 -5.29 -12.37 11.93
CA PHE A 209 -4.56 -11.23 11.37
C PHE A 209 -3.09 -11.20 11.82
N TYR A 210 -2.85 -11.36 13.12
CA TYR A 210 -1.50 -11.33 13.69
C TYR A 210 -0.64 -12.48 13.17
N PHE A 211 -1.13 -13.72 13.22
CA PHE A 211 -0.35 -14.88 12.78
C PHE A 211 -0.03 -14.82 11.29
N PHE A 212 -1.02 -14.48 10.46
CA PHE A 212 -0.83 -14.40 9.01
C PHE A 212 0.18 -13.31 8.63
N TYR A 213 0.01 -12.09 9.13
CA TYR A 213 0.92 -11.00 8.77
C TYR A 213 2.27 -11.08 9.45
N SER A 214 2.39 -11.78 10.59
CA SER A 214 3.70 -12.08 11.16
C SER A 214 4.56 -12.88 10.17
N VAL A 215 3.99 -13.83 9.43
CA VAL A 215 4.70 -14.58 8.38
C VAL A 215 5.20 -13.66 7.27
N TRP A 216 4.38 -12.70 6.82
CA TRP A 216 4.79 -11.72 5.81
C TRP A 216 5.89 -10.77 6.32
N PHE A 217 5.88 -10.42 7.61
CA PHE A 217 6.92 -9.60 8.22
C PHE A 217 8.28 -10.30 8.26
N VAL A 218 8.28 -11.57 8.64
CA VAL A 218 9.52 -12.37 8.77
C VAL A 218 10.00 -12.97 7.44
N SER A 219 9.22 -12.87 6.37
CA SER A 219 9.55 -13.51 5.09
C SER A 219 10.95 -13.19 4.57
N PRO A 220 11.48 -11.94 4.61
CA PRO A 220 12.80 -11.67 4.06
C PRO A 220 13.93 -12.29 4.88
N ILE A 221 13.69 -12.61 6.16
CA ILE A 221 14.64 -13.32 7.01
C ILE A 221 14.76 -14.77 6.54
N PHE A 222 13.63 -15.43 6.28
CA PHE A 222 13.62 -16.79 5.74
C PHE A 222 14.26 -16.84 4.35
N VAL A 223 13.98 -15.85 3.51
CA VAL A 223 14.63 -15.71 2.20
C VAL A 223 16.13 -15.53 2.36
N LEU A 224 16.60 -14.65 3.26
CA LEU A 224 18.02 -14.43 3.48
C LEU A 224 18.72 -15.71 3.99
N ILE A 225 18.10 -16.46 4.90
CA ILE A 225 18.61 -17.76 5.35
C ILE A 225 18.65 -18.75 4.18
N ALA A 226 17.60 -18.79 3.35
CA ALA A 226 17.55 -19.65 2.18
C ALA A 226 18.61 -19.28 1.13
N CYS A 227 19.00 -18.01 1.02
CA CYS A 227 20.09 -17.58 0.12
C CYS A 227 21.43 -18.26 0.45
N PHE A 228 21.70 -18.63 1.71
CA PHE A 228 22.90 -19.41 2.06
C PHE A 228 22.83 -20.87 1.61
N ALA A 229 21.63 -21.43 1.48
CA ALA A 229 21.42 -22.81 1.03
C ALA A 229 21.26 -22.92 -0.51
N ILE A 230 20.79 -21.86 -1.17
CA ILE A 230 20.51 -21.85 -2.61
C ILE A 230 21.77 -21.41 -3.39
N PRO A 231 22.24 -22.20 -4.36
CA PRO A 231 23.38 -21.82 -5.19
C PRO A 231 23.04 -20.59 -6.05
N ARG A 232 24.04 -19.73 -6.28
CA ARG A 232 23.88 -18.40 -6.92
C ARG A 232 23.05 -18.45 -8.21
N TYR A 233 23.30 -19.43 -9.08
CA TYR A 233 22.64 -19.60 -10.39
C TYR A 233 21.14 -19.93 -10.37
N ARG A 234 20.50 -20.13 -9.19
CA ARG A 234 19.03 -20.27 -9.10
C ARG A 234 18.40 -19.31 -8.11
N ARG A 235 19.20 -18.48 -7.46
CA ARG A 235 18.77 -17.69 -6.32
C ARG A 235 17.74 -16.66 -6.73
N GLU A 236 18.02 -15.86 -7.75
CA GLU A 236 17.15 -14.76 -8.13
C GLU A 236 15.74 -15.25 -8.49
N LYS A 237 15.60 -16.23 -9.41
CA LYS A 237 14.28 -16.77 -9.77
C LYS A 237 13.49 -17.37 -8.61
N ILE A 238 14.13 -18.17 -7.75
CA ILE A 238 13.44 -18.82 -6.62
C ILE A 238 12.96 -17.76 -5.63
N VAL A 239 13.83 -16.79 -5.35
CA VAL A 239 13.52 -15.75 -4.37
C VAL A 239 12.44 -14.81 -4.90
N ASN A 240 12.55 -14.33 -6.14
CA ASN A 240 11.51 -13.52 -6.78
C ASN A 240 10.14 -14.23 -6.71
N GLY A 241 10.09 -15.50 -7.11
CA GLY A 241 8.85 -16.29 -7.06
C GLY A 241 8.26 -16.42 -5.65
N ILE A 242 9.11 -16.62 -4.63
CA ILE A 242 8.68 -16.70 -3.22
C ILE A 242 8.16 -15.34 -2.73
N GLU A 243 8.86 -14.24 -3.04
CA GLU A 243 8.48 -12.90 -2.60
C GLU A 243 7.14 -12.48 -3.20
N VAL A 244 6.98 -12.62 -4.51
CA VAL A 244 5.71 -12.29 -5.21
C VAL A 244 4.58 -13.19 -4.72
N ALA A 245 4.84 -14.49 -4.46
CA ALA A 245 3.84 -15.39 -3.89
C ALA A 245 3.38 -14.95 -2.49
N ILE A 246 4.30 -14.55 -1.63
CA ILE A 246 4.00 -14.07 -0.28
C ILE A 246 3.23 -12.74 -0.34
N SER A 247 3.59 -11.84 -1.23
CA SER A 247 2.84 -10.59 -1.48
C SER A 247 1.42 -10.88 -1.99
N PHE A 248 1.26 -11.83 -2.93
CA PHE A 248 -0.04 -12.26 -3.44
C PHE A 248 -0.94 -12.83 -2.33
N LEU A 249 -0.40 -13.73 -1.50
CA LEU A 249 -1.12 -14.31 -0.36
C LEU A 249 -1.55 -13.24 0.64
N SER A 250 -0.68 -12.26 0.92
CA SER A 250 -0.97 -11.11 1.79
C SER A 250 -2.12 -10.23 1.32
N HIS A 251 -2.19 -9.95 0.02
CA HIS A 251 -3.29 -9.18 -0.57
C HIS A 251 -4.57 -10.00 -0.63
N THR A 252 -4.48 -11.29 -0.96
CA THR A 252 -5.63 -12.22 -0.96
C THR A 252 -6.28 -12.31 0.42
N TYR A 253 -5.46 -12.47 1.45
CA TYR A 253 -5.96 -12.56 2.82
C TYR A 253 -6.65 -11.26 3.27
N LEU A 254 -6.11 -10.10 2.90
CA LEU A 254 -6.76 -8.83 3.20
C LEU A 254 -8.10 -8.67 2.49
N LEU A 255 -8.19 -9.09 1.23
CA LEU A 255 -9.44 -9.11 0.47
C LEU A 255 -10.49 -10.00 1.15
N PHE A 256 -10.08 -11.18 1.60
CA PHE A 256 -10.96 -12.09 2.34
C PHE A 256 -11.48 -11.45 3.65
N LEU A 257 -10.58 -10.80 4.40
CA LEU A 257 -10.88 -10.17 5.68
C LEU A 257 -11.76 -8.91 5.54
N THR A 258 -11.71 -8.24 4.38
CA THR A 258 -12.50 -7.05 4.04
C THR A 258 -13.81 -7.35 3.30
N ARG A 259 -14.13 -8.64 3.09
CA ARG A 259 -15.36 -9.09 2.41
C ARG A 259 -16.62 -8.45 3.05
N PRO A 260 -17.58 -7.95 2.24
CA PRO A 260 -18.77 -7.22 2.70
C PRO A 260 -19.59 -7.93 3.79
N SER A 261 -19.62 -9.25 3.81
CA SER A 261 -20.33 -10.06 4.82
C SER A 261 -19.71 -9.95 6.21
N ASN A 262 -18.39 -9.72 6.30
CA ASN A 262 -17.63 -9.68 7.53
C ASN A 262 -17.24 -8.25 7.93
N THR A 263 -17.32 -7.28 7.02
CA THR A 263 -16.89 -5.88 7.23
C THR A 263 -17.58 -5.22 8.41
N ASN A 264 -18.89 -5.41 8.62
CA ASN A 264 -19.59 -4.82 9.78
C ASN A 264 -19.06 -5.32 11.13
N LYS A 265 -18.57 -6.57 11.18
CA LYS A 265 -18.02 -7.18 12.41
C LYS A 265 -16.56 -6.77 12.61
N ASN A 266 -15.78 -6.73 11.52
CA ASN A 266 -14.35 -6.47 11.54
C ASN A 266 -14.00 -4.97 11.57
N PHE A 267 -14.77 -4.13 10.89
CA PHE A 267 -14.53 -2.68 10.71
C PHE A 267 -15.77 -1.84 11.03
N PRO A 268 -16.13 -1.72 12.33
CA PRO A 268 -17.33 -1.00 12.76
C PRO A 268 -17.20 0.52 12.62
N TYR A 269 -15.99 1.08 12.74
CA TYR A 269 -15.77 2.53 12.74
C TYR A 269 -15.72 3.08 11.32
N HIS A 270 -16.91 3.34 10.77
CA HIS A 270 -17.08 4.18 9.60
C HIS A 270 -17.22 5.61 10.09
N VAL A 271 -16.18 6.42 9.91
CA VAL A 271 -16.37 7.86 10.01
C VAL A 271 -17.30 8.23 8.87
N ARG A 272 -18.55 8.62 9.18
CA ARG A 272 -19.48 9.17 8.18
C ARG A 272 -18.74 10.32 7.50
N THR A 273 -18.22 10.07 6.30
CA THR A 273 -17.42 11.04 5.55
C THR A 273 -18.22 12.31 5.28
N SER A 274 -19.56 12.20 5.30
CA SER A 274 -20.50 13.33 5.27
C SER A 274 -20.46 14.20 6.54
N GLN A 275 -20.37 13.65 7.75
CA GLN A 275 -20.44 14.43 8.99
C GLN A 275 -19.16 15.22 9.29
N VAL A 276 -17.98 14.71 8.94
CA VAL A 276 -16.73 15.46 9.12
C VAL A 276 -16.62 16.60 8.09
N GLY A 277 -17.11 16.37 6.87
CA GLY A 277 -17.28 17.43 5.88
C GLY A 277 -18.28 18.47 6.38
N LEU A 278 -19.48 18.06 6.78
CA LEU A 278 -20.52 18.97 7.28
C LEU A 278 -20.06 19.75 8.50
N GLN A 279 -19.35 19.12 9.44
CA GLN A 279 -18.85 19.81 10.64
C GLN A 279 -17.71 20.77 10.31
N ARG A 280 -16.81 20.45 9.37
CA ARG A 280 -15.81 21.42 8.88
C ARG A 280 -16.46 22.57 8.13
N TYR A 281 -17.45 22.29 7.29
CA TYR A 281 -18.25 23.32 6.63
C TYR A 281 -18.96 24.19 7.67
N MET A 282 -19.67 23.60 8.63
CA MET A 282 -20.37 24.34 9.69
C MET A 282 -19.43 25.18 10.56
N ILE A 283 -18.25 24.66 10.91
CA ILE A 283 -17.23 25.43 11.64
C ILE A 283 -16.71 26.58 10.77
N SER A 284 -16.45 26.33 9.49
CA SER A 284 -16.00 27.37 8.55
C SER A 284 -17.07 28.43 8.27
N TYR A 285 -18.34 28.04 8.19
CA TYR A 285 -19.50 28.93 8.08
C TYR A 285 -19.66 29.76 9.36
N HIS A 286 -19.51 29.16 10.55
CA HIS A 286 -19.56 29.90 11.81
C HIS A 286 -18.43 30.93 11.93
N ILE A 287 -17.21 30.57 11.54
CA ILE A 287 -16.05 31.48 11.58
C ILE A 287 -16.25 32.66 10.60
N THR A 288 -16.77 32.39 9.40
CA THR A 288 -17.05 33.44 8.41
C THR A 288 -18.20 34.35 8.85
N LEU A 289 -19.27 33.81 9.44
CA LEU A 289 -20.34 34.62 10.05
C LEU A 289 -19.83 35.47 11.21
N SER A 290 -18.97 34.93 12.08
CA SER A 290 -18.42 35.69 13.20
C SER A 290 -17.52 36.84 12.71
N HIS A 291 -16.76 36.64 11.63
CA HIS A 291 -15.99 37.73 11.03
C HIS A 291 -16.87 38.79 10.36
N HIS A 292 -17.98 38.40 9.75
CA HIS A 292 -18.91 39.34 9.12
C HIS A 292 -19.66 40.19 10.17
N ASN A 293 -20.12 39.58 11.26
CA ASN A 293 -20.76 40.31 12.38
C ASN A 293 -19.77 41.25 13.09
N ASN A 294 -18.51 40.87 13.25
CA ASN A 294 -17.51 41.72 13.89
C ASN A 294 -17.07 42.88 12.98
N SER A 295 -17.17 42.70 11.66
CA SER A 295 -16.93 43.78 10.68
C SER A 295 -18.11 44.75 10.57
N ASN A 296 -19.35 44.29 10.75
CA ASN A 296 -20.55 45.15 10.77
C ASN A 296 -20.73 45.90 12.10
N ASN A 297 -20.27 45.37 13.23
CA ASN A 297 -20.28 46.11 14.50
C ASN A 297 -19.34 47.33 14.51
N ASN A 298 -18.39 47.42 13.57
CA ASN A 298 -17.52 48.57 13.42
C ASN A 298 -18.03 49.61 12.40
N ASN A 299 -19.08 49.29 11.64
CA ASN A 299 -19.67 50.21 10.66
C ASN A 299 -21.20 50.16 10.72
N ASN A 300 -21.78 51.22 11.29
CA ASN A 300 -23.17 51.65 11.23
C ASN A 300 -24.22 50.96 12.12
N SER A 301 -24.63 51.73 13.13
CA SER A 301 -26.03 52.02 13.45
C SER A 301 -26.87 52.28 12.19
N ASN A 302 -28.07 51.69 12.18
CA ASN A 302 -29.22 51.90 11.27
C ASN A 302 -29.48 50.81 10.20
N ASN A 303 -30.73 50.34 10.26
CA ASN A 303 -31.47 49.47 9.32
C ASN A 303 -31.26 47.96 9.40
N ASN A 304 -31.76 47.36 10.48
CA ASN A 304 -32.09 45.93 10.52
C ASN A 304 -33.61 45.75 10.60
N ASN A 305 -34.24 45.25 9.53
CA ASN A 305 -35.52 44.52 9.62
C ASN A 305 -35.87 43.66 8.39
N ASN A 306 -35.17 43.76 7.25
CA ASN A 306 -35.53 42.97 6.05
C ASN A 306 -34.68 41.72 5.80
N ASP A 307 -33.44 41.62 6.30
CA ASP A 307 -32.55 40.50 5.95
C ASP A 307 -32.78 39.22 6.78
N ASN A 308 -33.37 39.34 7.96
CA ASN A 308 -33.64 38.18 8.83
C ASN A 308 -34.73 37.25 8.26
N ASN A 309 -35.68 37.77 7.49
CA ASN A 309 -36.77 36.97 6.92
C ASN A 309 -36.32 36.09 5.74
N HIS A 310 -35.28 36.51 5.00
CA HIS A 310 -34.77 35.75 3.86
C HIS A 310 -33.88 34.56 4.29
N ILE A 311 -33.28 34.64 5.48
CA ILE A 311 -32.41 33.59 6.05
C ILE A 311 -33.25 32.52 6.77
N GLN A 312 -34.31 32.92 7.49
CA GLN A 312 -35.22 32.01 8.17
C GLN A 312 -35.95 31.09 7.17
N SER A 313 -36.42 31.63 6.04
CA SER A 313 -37.10 30.86 4.98
C SER A 313 -36.18 29.83 4.30
N ARG A 314 -34.88 30.12 4.19
CA ARG A 314 -33.91 29.18 3.62
C ARG A 314 -33.64 28.01 4.56
N LEU A 315 -33.55 28.25 5.88
CA LEU A 315 -33.35 27.20 6.89
C LEU A 315 -34.53 26.23 7.00
N GLU A 316 -35.76 26.68 6.73
CA GLU A 316 -36.93 25.79 6.71
C GLU A 316 -36.97 24.87 5.49
N SER A 317 -36.44 25.30 4.34
CA SER A 317 -36.35 24.44 3.14
C SER A 317 -35.45 23.20 3.33
N TRP A 318 -34.49 23.24 4.26
CA TRP A 318 -33.58 22.14 4.57
C TRP A 318 -34.05 21.22 5.71
N ARG A 319 -35.18 21.50 6.37
CA ARG A 319 -35.81 20.58 7.34
C ARG A 319 -36.54 19.41 6.67
N ILE A 320 -36.67 19.41 5.35
CA ILE A 320 -37.32 18.34 4.59
C ILE A 320 -36.34 17.18 4.34
N ILE A 321 -35.90 16.51 5.40
CA ILE A 321 -35.41 15.13 5.30
C ILE A 321 -36.12 14.36 6.43
N PRO A 322 -36.99 13.39 6.11
CA PRO A 322 -37.83 12.76 7.12
C PRO A 322 -36.98 11.99 8.13
N ARG A 323 -37.26 12.21 9.42
CA ARG A 323 -36.82 11.32 10.50
C ARG A 323 -37.36 9.93 10.20
N GLN A 324 -36.51 9.00 9.80
CA GLN A 324 -36.86 7.59 9.91
C GLN A 324 -36.87 7.23 11.40
N THR A 325 -38.09 7.07 11.92
CA THR A 325 -38.37 6.45 13.21
C THR A 325 -38.01 4.97 13.14
N THR A 326 -36.99 4.56 13.88
CA THR A 326 -36.77 3.15 14.23
C THR A 326 -37.84 2.73 15.24
N ARG A 327 -38.74 1.84 14.81
CA ARG A 327 -39.41 0.87 15.67
C ARG A 327 -38.77 -0.48 15.42
#